data_AF-A0A935K919-F1
#
_entry.id   AF-A0A935K919-F1
#
_cell.length_a   1.000
_cell.length_b   1.000
_cell.length_c   1.000
_cell.angle_alpha   90.00
_cell.angle_beta   90.00
_cell.angle_gamma   90.00
#
_symmetry.space_group_name_H-M   'P 1'
#
loop_
_entity.id
_entity.type
_entity.pdbx_description
1 polymer ?
#
loop_
_entity_poly.entity_id
_entity_poly.type
_entity_poly.pdbx_seq_one_letter_code
_entity_poly.pdbx_strand_id
1 'polypeptide(L)'
;MNYFMLRSFDHAGYYETRLILMVIGLVVACWFALRRRDYRYAVMFACGLIFQGLMEYRLQSSGMRGTSYNLSVFGYALPSFLGILFQGCVEGGILSLMAFWFTDLHVDSDRNRQDRKVFWMICGLIVVLAAFVGLMAAGRPISSPRPMFSRSSTLNIGAYVILSIIVCAFRGGLRYLGYFYLGLLIYVFLTFETLHIFGARYISVRG
;
A
#
# COMPACT_ATOMS: atom_id res chain seq x y z
N MET A 1 14.20 -19.11 -8.54
CA MET A 1 14.11 -19.41 -7.10
C MET A 1 13.08 -18.49 -6.50
N ASN A 2 12.02 -19.02 -5.89
CA ASN A 2 10.92 -18.20 -5.38
C ASN A 2 10.93 -18.23 -3.84
N TYR A 3 11.17 -17.08 -3.23
CA TYR A 3 11.00 -16.88 -1.78
C TYR A 3 9.55 -16.48 -1.52
N PHE A 4 8.84 -17.25 -0.71
CA PHE A 4 7.48 -16.93 -0.30
C PHE A 4 7.46 -16.40 1.13
N MET A 5 6.78 -15.28 1.32
CA MET A 5 6.38 -14.74 2.61
C MET A 5 5.02 -15.31 2.99
N LEU A 6 5.01 -16.19 3.99
CA LEU A 6 3.80 -16.69 4.63
C LEU A 6 3.27 -15.68 5.65
N ARG A 7 1.99 -15.33 5.60
CA ARG A 7 1.36 -14.30 6.47
C ARG A 7 0.17 -14.89 7.23
N SER A 8 -0.10 -14.41 8.45
CA SER A 8 -1.22 -14.86 9.30
C SER A 8 -2.41 -13.89 9.40
N PHE A 9 -2.35 -12.73 8.73
CA PHE A 9 -3.30 -11.63 8.96
C PHE A 9 -4.36 -11.42 7.87
N ASP A 10 -4.42 -12.22 6.80
CA ASP A 10 -5.44 -12.05 5.75
C ASP A 10 -6.88 -12.38 6.23
N HIS A 11 -7.04 -12.90 7.46
CA HIS A 11 -8.34 -13.30 8.04
C HIS A 11 -8.87 -12.37 9.15
N ALA A 12 -8.10 -11.42 9.67
CA ALA A 12 -8.49 -10.66 10.87
C ALA A 12 -8.18 -9.17 10.74
N GLY A 13 -9.18 -8.34 10.46
CA GLY A 13 -9.10 -6.88 10.56
C GLY A 13 -8.21 -6.17 9.53
N TYR A 14 -7.36 -6.91 8.80
CA TYR A 14 -6.40 -6.33 7.87
C TYR A 14 -7.10 -5.60 6.72
N TYR A 15 -8.09 -6.22 6.08
CA TYR A 15 -8.77 -5.59 4.95
C TYR A 15 -9.68 -4.43 5.38
N GLU A 16 -10.23 -4.49 6.58
CA GLU A 16 -11.02 -3.42 7.20
C GLU A 16 -10.13 -2.20 7.49
N THR A 17 -8.95 -2.41 8.08
CA THR A 17 -8.00 -1.30 8.30
C THR A 17 -7.46 -0.72 7.01
N ARG A 18 -7.22 -1.54 5.98
CA ARG A 18 -6.86 -1.05 4.63
C ARG A 18 -7.99 -0.27 3.98
N LEU A 19 -9.25 -0.68 4.16
CA LEU A 19 -10.40 0.07 3.68
C LEU A 19 -10.48 1.45 4.35
N ILE A 20 -10.28 1.53 5.67
CA ILE A 20 -10.21 2.81 6.40
C ILE A 20 -9.11 3.70 5.81
N LEU A 21 -7.90 3.15 5.62
CA LEU A 21 -6.78 3.88 5.03
C LEU A 21 -7.05 4.33 3.58
N MET A 22 -7.75 3.53 2.79
CA MET A 22 -8.16 3.86 1.43
C MET A 22 -9.15 5.03 1.41
N VAL A 23 -10.15 5.02 2.29
CA VAL A 23 -11.09 6.15 2.45
C VAL A 23 -10.35 7.42 2.87
N ILE A 24 -9.41 7.32 3.81
CA ILE A 24 -8.58 8.47 4.23
C ILE A 24 -7.74 8.98 3.06
N GLY A 25 -7.10 8.09 2.30
CA GLY A 25 -6.34 8.45 1.11
C GLY A 25 -7.21 9.17 0.08
N LEU A 26 -8.43 8.69 -0.15
CA LEU A 26 -9.40 9.33 -1.04
C LEU A 26 -9.79 10.72 -0.53
N VAL A 27 -10.08 10.87 0.76
CA VAL A 27 -10.40 12.17 1.37
C VAL A 27 -9.25 13.16 1.21
N VAL A 28 -8.01 12.71 1.42
CA VAL A 28 -6.81 13.54 1.20
C VAL A 28 -6.69 13.95 -0.27
N ALA A 29 -6.83 13.01 -1.20
CA ALA A 29 -6.77 13.28 -2.63
C ALA A 29 -7.84 14.30 -3.06
N CYS A 30 -9.09 14.12 -2.62
CA CYS A 30 -10.19 15.04 -2.87
C CYS A 30 -9.95 16.41 -2.23
N TRP A 31 -9.41 16.46 -1.01
CA TRP A 31 -9.10 17.72 -0.33
C TRP A 31 -8.06 18.54 -1.09
N PHE A 32 -6.97 17.91 -1.56
CA PHE A 32 -5.96 18.57 -2.39
C PHE A 32 -6.54 19.03 -3.74
N ALA A 33 -7.34 18.19 -4.39
CA ALA A 33 -7.97 18.53 -5.67
C ALA A 33 -8.98 19.68 -5.55
N LEU A 34 -9.85 19.67 -4.54
CA LEU A 34 -10.93 20.66 -4.39
C LEU A 34 -10.42 21.97 -3.80
N ARG A 35 -9.61 21.91 -2.74
CA ARG A 35 -9.21 23.11 -2.00
C ARG A 35 -7.97 23.78 -2.56
N ARG A 36 -7.05 23.01 -3.15
CA ARG A 36 -5.77 23.52 -3.70
C ARG A 36 -5.66 23.43 -5.20
N ARG A 37 -6.68 22.89 -5.90
CA ARG A 37 -6.66 22.62 -7.35
C ARG A 37 -5.46 21.77 -7.77
N ASP A 38 -4.92 20.97 -6.85
CA ASP A 38 -3.78 20.11 -7.08
C ASP A 38 -4.25 18.68 -7.37
N TYR A 39 -4.51 18.42 -8.65
CA TYR A 39 -5.01 17.12 -9.12
C TYR A 39 -3.96 16.01 -9.09
N ARG A 40 -2.68 16.33 -8.86
CA ARG A 40 -1.59 15.34 -8.85
C ARG A 40 -1.82 14.25 -7.81
N TYR A 41 -2.37 14.60 -6.65
CA TYR A 41 -2.73 13.64 -5.59
C TYR A 41 -3.82 12.65 -6.04
N ALA A 42 -4.85 13.13 -6.75
CA ALA A 42 -5.92 12.28 -7.29
C ALA A 42 -5.40 11.36 -8.40
N VAL A 43 -4.54 11.87 -9.28
CA VAL A 43 -3.89 11.07 -10.32
C VAL A 43 -3.04 9.96 -9.68
N MET A 44 -2.20 10.30 -8.71
CA MET A 44 -1.35 9.31 -8.03
C MET A 44 -2.17 8.25 -7.28
N PHE A 45 -3.25 8.66 -6.62
CA PHE A 45 -4.19 7.73 -5.99
C PHE A 45 -4.79 6.76 -7.03
N ALA A 46 -5.34 7.28 -8.13
CA ALA A 46 -5.92 6.48 -9.20
C ALA A 46 -4.90 5.51 -9.84
N CYS A 47 -3.67 5.97 -10.09
CA CYS A 47 -2.59 5.11 -10.54
C CYS A 47 -2.31 3.98 -9.53
N GLY A 48 -2.29 4.30 -8.23
CA GLY A 48 -2.22 3.33 -7.14
C GLY A 48 -3.24 2.21 -7.28
N LEU A 49 -4.52 2.56 -7.44
CA LEU A 49 -5.60 1.59 -7.59
C LEU A 49 -5.38 0.69 -8.81
N ILE A 50 -5.04 1.29 -9.96
CA ILE A 50 -4.91 0.58 -11.23
C ILE A 50 -3.72 -0.37 -11.21
N PHE A 51 -2.52 0.10 -10.86
CA PHE A 51 -1.31 -0.73 -10.90
C PHE A 51 -1.32 -1.82 -9.83
N GLN A 52 -1.84 -1.54 -8.63
CA GLN A 52 -2.02 -2.56 -7.61
C GLN A 52 -3.06 -3.59 -8.05
N GLY A 53 -4.19 -3.15 -8.62
CA GLY A 53 -5.21 -4.05 -9.17
C GLY A 53 -4.65 -4.96 -10.27
N LEU A 54 -3.88 -4.39 -11.21
CA LEU A 54 -3.19 -5.17 -12.25
C LEU A 54 -2.15 -6.14 -11.67
N MET A 55 -1.45 -5.74 -10.59
CA MET A 55 -0.55 -6.63 -9.86
C MET A 55 -1.28 -7.86 -9.35
N GLU A 56 -2.37 -7.60 -8.63
CA GLU A 56 -3.11 -8.63 -7.90
C GLU A 56 -3.83 -9.54 -8.88
N TYR A 57 -4.32 -8.99 -9.99
CA TYR A 57 -4.82 -9.76 -11.11
C TYR A 57 -3.77 -10.74 -11.63
N ARG A 58 -2.55 -10.25 -11.93
CA ARG A 58 -1.46 -11.11 -12.42
C ARG A 58 -1.01 -12.15 -11.40
N LEU A 59 -0.91 -11.77 -10.12
CA LEU A 59 -0.50 -12.68 -9.06
C LEU A 59 -1.51 -13.83 -8.88
N GLN A 60 -2.81 -13.53 -8.97
CA GLN A 60 -3.86 -14.53 -8.89
C GLN A 60 -3.97 -15.38 -10.15
N SER A 61 -3.90 -14.78 -11.35
CA SER A 61 -3.97 -15.52 -12.61
C SER A 61 -2.79 -16.48 -12.80
N SER A 62 -1.62 -16.16 -12.23
CA SER A 62 -0.45 -17.04 -12.24
C SER A 62 -0.44 -18.10 -11.14
N GLY A 63 -1.51 -18.22 -10.35
CA GLY A 63 -1.58 -19.20 -9.25
C GLY A 63 -0.58 -18.96 -8.12
N MET A 64 -0.01 -17.74 -8.02
CA MET A 64 1.00 -17.41 -7.01
C MET A 64 0.40 -17.11 -5.63
N ARG A 65 -0.93 -16.97 -5.56
CA ARG A 65 -1.71 -17.09 -4.32
C ARG A 65 -2.21 -18.52 -4.24
N GLY A 66 -1.80 -19.25 -3.21
CA GLY A 66 -2.20 -20.66 -3.03
C GLY A 66 -3.71 -20.87 -3.22
N THR A 67 -4.09 -22.07 -3.66
CA THR A 67 -5.44 -22.46 -4.07
C THR A 67 -6.53 -22.28 -3.02
N SER A 68 -6.16 -22.14 -1.74
CA SER A 68 -7.07 -21.95 -0.60
C SER A 68 -7.27 -20.48 -0.19
N TYR A 69 -6.68 -19.52 -0.91
CA TYR A 69 -6.78 -18.12 -0.55
C TYR A 69 -8.18 -17.55 -0.84
N ASN A 70 -8.94 -17.26 0.22
CA ASN A 70 -10.20 -16.54 0.15
C ASN A 70 -10.07 -15.24 0.94
N LEU A 71 -10.19 -14.12 0.22
CA LEU A 71 -10.20 -12.79 0.82
C LEU A 71 -11.55 -12.58 1.53
N SER A 72 -11.51 -12.23 2.82
CA SER A 72 -12.71 -11.96 3.61
C SER A 72 -12.72 -10.52 4.13
N VAL A 73 -13.89 -9.86 4.07
CA VAL A 73 -14.10 -8.50 4.58
C VAL A 73 -15.37 -8.51 5.43
N PHE A 74 -15.27 -8.05 6.67
CA PHE A 74 -16.35 -8.08 7.67
C PHE A 74 -16.96 -9.48 7.85
N GLY A 75 -16.13 -10.53 7.74
CA GLY A 75 -16.56 -11.93 7.85
C GLY A 75 -17.18 -12.52 6.57
N TYR A 76 -17.38 -11.73 5.51
CA TYR A 76 -17.89 -12.21 4.23
C TYR A 76 -16.74 -12.53 3.28
N ALA A 77 -16.71 -13.75 2.74
CA ALA A 77 -15.78 -14.13 1.68
C ALA A 77 -16.16 -13.42 0.37
N LEU A 78 -15.22 -12.68 -0.22
CA LEU A 78 -15.42 -12.03 -1.51
C LEU A 78 -15.14 -13.02 -2.65
N PRO A 79 -15.98 -13.04 -3.70
CA PRO A 79 -15.68 -13.78 -4.93
C PRO A 79 -14.31 -13.39 -5.49
N SER A 80 -13.56 -14.35 -6.05
CA SER A 80 -12.16 -14.15 -6.45
C SER A 80 -11.95 -12.91 -7.33
N PHE A 81 -12.85 -12.67 -8.29
CA PHE A 81 -12.81 -11.48 -9.14
C PHE A 81 -12.97 -10.16 -8.36
N LEU A 82 -13.94 -10.10 -7.45
CA LEU A 82 -14.15 -8.93 -6.58
C LEU A 82 -13.01 -8.78 -5.58
N GLY A 83 -12.41 -9.87 -5.10
CA GLY A 83 -11.25 -9.85 -4.23
C GLY A 83 -10.03 -9.18 -4.87
N ILE A 84 -9.80 -9.41 -6.18
CA ILE A 84 -8.73 -8.74 -6.94
C ILE A 84 -8.95 -7.22 -6.96
N LEU A 85 -10.13 -6.79 -7.38
CA LEU A 85 -10.47 -5.38 -7.51
C LEU A 85 -10.45 -4.68 -6.15
N PHE A 86 -11.09 -5.29 -5.15
CA PHE A 86 -11.13 -4.76 -3.80
C PHE A 86 -9.73 -4.58 -3.24
N GLN A 87 -8.87 -5.58 -3.38
CA GLN A 87 -7.52 -5.49 -2.86
C GLN A 87 -6.67 -4.44 -3.59
N GLY A 88 -6.77 -4.39 -4.92
CA GLY A 88 -6.13 -3.33 -5.71
C GLY A 88 -6.51 -1.94 -5.18
N CYS A 89 -7.79 -1.76 -4.87
CA CYS A 89 -8.30 -0.51 -4.34
C CYS A 89 -7.80 -0.19 -2.93
N VAL A 90 -7.90 -1.13 -1.99
CA VAL A 90 -7.61 -0.84 -0.57
C VAL A 90 -6.13 -0.75 -0.25
N GLU A 91 -5.26 -1.40 -1.04
CA GLU A 91 -3.81 -1.35 -0.82
C GLU A 91 -3.12 -0.29 -1.70
N GLY A 92 -3.56 -0.15 -2.96
CA GLY A 92 -2.82 0.60 -3.97
C GLY A 92 -2.90 2.11 -3.82
N GLY A 93 -4.11 2.64 -3.62
CA GLY A 93 -4.34 4.09 -3.64
C GLY A 93 -3.62 4.83 -2.51
N ILE A 94 -3.71 4.31 -1.29
CA ILE A 94 -3.04 4.93 -0.13
C ILE A 94 -1.51 4.78 -0.20
N LEU A 95 -1.00 3.66 -0.71
CA LEU A 95 0.44 3.42 -0.88
C LEU A 95 1.06 4.49 -1.80
N SER A 96 0.50 4.66 -3.00
CA SER A 96 1.02 5.61 -3.98
C SER A 96 0.86 7.06 -3.51
N LEU A 97 -0.26 7.37 -2.86
CA LEU A 97 -0.54 8.71 -2.33
C LEU A 97 0.43 9.08 -1.20
N MET A 98 0.69 8.18 -0.26
CA MET A 98 1.62 8.44 0.85
C MET A 98 3.06 8.62 0.36
N ALA A 99 3.50 7.79 -0.60
CA ALA A 99 4.81 7.94 -1.22
C ALA A 99 4.93 9.28 -1.96
N PHE A 100 3.90 9.65 -2.72
CA PHE A 100 3.87 10.94 -3.42
C PHE A 100 3.86 12.13 -2.46
N TRP A 101 3.03 12.08 -1.41
CA TRP A 101 2.93 13.16 -0.43
C TRP A 101 4.25 13.35 0.32
N PHE A 102 4.93 12.26 0.67
CA PHE A 102 6.26 12.33 1.26
C PHE A 102 7.26 13.04 0.34
N THR A 103 7.29 12.68 -0.95
CA THR A 103 8.15 13.34 -1.93
C THR A 103 7.84 14.82 -2.06
N ASP A 104 6.55 15.15 -2.18
CA ASP A 104 6.09 16.52 -2.37
C ASP A 104 6.43 17.41 -1.16
N LEU A 105 6.41 16.87 0.07
CA LEU A 105 6.84 17.59 1.29
C LEU A 105 8.35 17.85 1.37
N HIS A 106 9.18 17.03 0.73
CA HIS A 106 10.65 17.12 0.81
C HIS A 106 11.27 17.83 -0.39
N VAL A 107 10.65 17.73 -1.57
CA VAL A 107 11.14 18.44 -2.75
C VAL A 107 10.65 19.88 -2.78
N ASP A 108 9.43 20.15 -2.34
CA ASP A 108 8.85 21.49 -2.33
C ASP A 108 8.91 22.08 -0.91
N SER A 109 9.98 22.84 -0.62
CA SER A 109 10.29 23.32 0.75
C SER A 109 9.29 24.34 1.28
N ASP A 110 8.53 25.01 0.40
CA ASP A 110 7.56 26.06 0.75
C ASP A 110 6.22 25.50 1.26
N ARG A 111 6.10 24.17 1.39
CA ARG A 111 4.86 23.56 1.89
C ARG A 111 4.61 23.85 3.37
N ASN A 112 3.35 24.17 3.64
CA ASN A 112 2.84 24.58 4.94
C ASN A 112 3.16 23.54 6.04
N ARG A 113 3.63 24.01 7.19
CA ARG A 113 3.88 23.22 8.42
C ARG A 113 2.67 22.37 8.82
N GLN A 114 1.46 22.81 8.48
CA GLN A 114 0.23 22.06 8.70
C GLN A 114 0.17 20.75 7.90
N ASP A 115 0.61 20.72 6.64
CA ASP A 115 0.56 19.50 5.82
C ASP A 115 1.53 18.44 6.35
N ARG A 116 2.70 18.87 6.82
CA ARG A 116 3.66 17.99 7.50
C ARG A 116 3.05 17.36 8.75
N LYS A 117 2.32 18.14 9.55
CA LYS A 117 1.62 17.63 10.75
C LYS A 117 0.56 16.59 10.37
N VAL A 118 -0.26 16.87 9.34
CA VAL A 118 -1.29 15.93 8.88
C VAL A 118 -0.67 14.65 8.34
N PHE A 119 0.40 14.75 7.55
CA PHE A 119 1.13 13.58 7.06
C PHE A 119 1.61 12.68 8.21
N TRP A 120 2.29 13.26 9.22
CA TRP A 120 2.76 12.49 10.37
C TRP A 120 1.63 11.93 11.24
N MET A 121 0.49 12.62 11.33
CA MET A 121 -0.70 12.10 12.00
C MET A 121 -1.25 10.86 11.30
N ILE A 122 -1.30 10.86 9.96
CA ILE A 122 -1.71 9.69 9.17
C ILE A 122 -0.69 8.55 9.32
N CYS A 123 0.61 8.84 9.34
CA CYS A 123 1.64 7.84 9.65
C CYS A 123 1.41 7.21 11.04
N GLY A 124 1.10 8.02 12.06
CA GLY A 124 0.75 7.51 13.39
C GLY A 124 -0.49 6.62 13.36
N LEU A 125 -1.53 7.01 12.61
CA LEU A 125 -2.73 6.21 12.43
C LEU A 125 -2.43 4.87 11.73
N ILE A 126 -1.58 4.85 10.71
CA ILE A 126 -1.14 3.61 10.03
C ILE A 126 -0.52 2.66 11.05
N VAL A 127 0.37 3.15 11.92
CA VAL A 127 1.00 2.35 12.97
C VAL A 127 -0.04 1.82 13.95
N VAL A 128 -0.97 2.65 14.42
CA VAL A 128 -2.03 2.21 15.36
C VAL A 128 -2.91 1.11 14.75
N LEU A 129 -3.35 1.29 13.50
CA LEU A 129 -4.16 0.30 12.80
C LEU A 129 -3.36 -0.99 12.54
N ALA A 130 -2.10 -0.88 12.12
CA ALA A 130 -1.22 -2.02 11.91
C ALA A 130 -0.95 -2.79 13.21
N ALA A 131 -0.74 -2.09 14.33
CA ALA A 131 -0.55 -2.71 15.64
C ALA A 131 -1.80 -3.48 16.08
N PHE A 132 -2.99 -2.90 15.89
CA PHE A 132 -4.26 -3.55 16.21
C PHE A 132 -4.45 -4.85 15.41
N VAL A 133 -4.17 -4.83 14.11
CA VAL A 133 -4.22 -6.03 13.25
C VAL A 133 -3.18 -7.05 13.68
N GLY A 134 -1.95 -6.62 14.00
CA GLY A 134 -0.89 -7.50 14.48
C GLY A 134 -1.32 -8.26 15.72
N LEU A 135 -1.88 -7.56 16.71
CA LEU A 135 -2.41 -8.15 17.95
C LEU A 135 -3.54 -9.16 17.67
N MET A 136 -4.45 -8.87 16.73
CA MET A 136 -5.54 -9.79 16.37
C MET A 136 -5.07 -11.03 15.58
N ALA A 137 -3.98 -10.88 14.82
CA ALA A 137 -3.37 -11.94 14.03
C ALA A 137 -2.37 -12.79 14.84
N ALA A 138 -1.99 -12.34 16.04
CA ALA A 138 -1.07 -13.04 16.91
C ALA A 138 -1.60 -14.45 17.24
N GLY A 139 -0.77 -15.47 17.02
CA GLY A 139 -1.11 -16.88 17.28
C GLY A 139 -2.08 -17.52 16.27
N ARG A 140 -2.54 -16.79 15.24
CA ARG A 140 -3.36 -17.36 14.17
C ARG A 140 -2.54 -18.15 13.15
N PRO A 141 -3.14 -19.16 12.48
CA PRO A 141 -2.47 -19.92 11.42
C PRO A 141 -2.13 -19.04 10.21
N ILE A 142 -1.22 -19.53 9.39
CA ILE A 142 -0.80 -18.87 8.14
C ILE A 142 -1.97 -18.92 7.15
N SER A 143 -2.35 -17.75 6.64
CA SER A 143 -3.49 -17.50 5.77
C SER A 143 -3.13 -17.36 4.29
N SER A 144 -1.94 -16.84 3.97
CA SER A 144 -1.53 -16.64 2.57
C SER A 144 -0.02 -16.73 2.36
N PRO A 145 0.44 -17.47 1.34
CA PRO A 145 1.75 -17.28 0.75
C PRO A 145 1.74 -16.09 -0.22
N ARG A 146 2.77 -15.24 -0.18
CA ARG A 146 3.03 -14.22 -1.21
C ARG A 146 4.50 -14.24 -1.62
N PRO A 147 4.84 -14.19 -2.92
CA PRO A 147 6.24 -14.09 -3.33
C PRO A 147 6.87 -12.76 -2.84
N MET A 148 8.02 -12.83 -2.16
CA MET A 148 8.74 -11.65 -1.65
C MET A 148 9.31 -10.80 -2.80
N PHE A 149 9.80 -11.47 -3.84
CA PHE A 149 10.34 -10.85 -5.04
C PHE A 149 9.68 -11.52 -6.25
N SER A 150 8.67 -10.87 -6.82
CA SER A 150 8.07 -11.29 -8.08
C SER A 150 8.38 -10.28 -9.18
N ARG A 151 8.56 -10.75 -10.41
CA ARG A 151 8.75 -9.88 -11.58
C ARG A 151 7.61 -8.84 -11.69
N SER A 152 6.39 -9.25 -11.35
CA SER A 152 5.21 -8.38 -11.32
C SER A 152 5.34 -7.24 -10.31
N SER A 153 5.82 -7.53 -9.10
CA SER A 153 6.04 -6.52 -8.04
C SER A 153 7.13 -5.52 -8.44
N THR A 154 8.25 -6.01 -9.00
CA THR A 154 9.34 -5.12 -9.46
C THR A 154 8.89 -4.21 -10.60
N LEU A 155 8.16 -4.75 -11.58
CA LEU A 155 7.63 -3.96 -12.69
C LEU A 155 6.63 -2.88 -12.21
N ASN A 156 5.81 -3.19 -11.20
CA ASN A 156 4.88 -2.21 -10.66
C ASN A 156 5.54 -1.10 -9.86
N ILE A 157 6.54 -1.42 -9.03
CA ILE A 157 7.32 -0.37 -8.34
C ILE A 157 7.98 0.53 -9.40
N GLY A 158 8.55 -0.05 -10.46
CA GLY A 158 9.09 0.70 -11.59
C GLY A 158 8.05 1.58 -12.28
N ALA A 159 6.83 1.07 -12.51
CA ALA A 159 5.74 1.85 -13.10
C ALA A 159 5.31 3.03 -12.21
N TYR A 160 5.13 2.82 -10.90
CA TYR A 160 4.82 3.89 -9.95
C TYR A 160 5.86 4.98 -9.93
N VAL A 161 7.13 4.58 -9.96
CA VAL A 161 8.27 5.47 -10.01
C VAL A 161 8.26 6.31 -11.30
N ILE A 162 8.05 5.69 -12.46
CA ILE A 162 8.05 6.41 -13.74
C ILE A 162 6.87 7.39 -13.79
N LEU A 163 5.68 6.95 -13.37
CA LEU A 163 4.51 7.82 -13.32
C LEU A 163 4.64 8.96 -12.34
N SER A 164 5.24 8.74 -11.16
CA SER A 164 5.47 9.84 -10.22
C SER A 164 6.43 10.89 -10.80
N ILE A 165 7.46 10.45 -11.53
CA ILE A 165 8.37 11.37 -12.26
C ILE A 165 7.63 12.15 -13.36
N ILE A 166 6.76 11.48 -14.13
CA ILE A 166 5.96 12.10 -15.20
C ILE A 166 4.97 13.12 -14.62
N VAL A 167 4.22 12.75 -13.57
CA VAL A 167 3.24 13.62 -12.89
C VAL A 167 3.92 14.83 -12.23
N CYS A 168 5.18 14.68 -11.82
CA CYS A 168 6.00 15.79 -11.32
C CYS A 168 6.77 16.56 -12.42
N ALA A 169 6.51 16.25 -13.70
CA ALA A 169 6.98 16.99 -14.87
C ALA A 169 8.48 17.35 -14.84
N PHE A 170 9.36 16.43 -14.42
CA PHE A 170 10.82 16.63 -14.34
C PHE A 170 11.30 17.77 -13.42
N ARG A 171 10.47 18.28 -12.50
CA ARG A 171 10.85 19.42 -11.63
C ARG A 171 11.99 19.18 -10.64
N GLY A 172 12.53 17.97 -10.52
CA GLY A 172 13.66 17.69 -9.62
C GLY A 172 14.44 16.40 -9.89
N GLY A 173 14.35 15.86 -11.12
CA GLY A 173 15.17 14.73 -11.58
C GLY A 173 15.23 13.53 -10.62
N LEU A 174 16.43 13.02 -10.37
CA LEU A 174 16.69 11.84 -9.51
C LEU A 174 16.28 12.04 -8.04
N ARG A 175 16.11 13.27 -7.56
CA ARG A 175 15.69 13.52 -6.17
C ARG A 175 14.25 13.08 -5.94
N TYR A 176 13.36 13.31 -6.92
CA TYR A 176 11.97 12.83 -6.85
C TYR A 176 11.91 11.30 -6.76
N LEU A 177 12.75 10.63 -7.56
CA LEU A 177 12.89 9.18 -7.52
C LEU A 177 13.30 8.69 -6.13
N GLY A 178 14.37 9.27 -5.58
CA GLY A 178 14.90 8.89 -4.27
C GLY A 178 13.87 9.09 -3.14
N TYR A 179 13.21 10.24 -3.10
CA TYR A 179 12.21 10.52 -2.08
C TYR A 179 10.93 9.69 -2.26
N PHE A 180 10.50 9.40 -3.49
CA PHE A 180 9.32 8.57 -3.72
C PHE A 180 9.57 7.14 -3.27
N TYR A 181 10.74 6.59 -3.60
CA TYR A 181 11.15 5.28 -3.11
C TYR A 181 11.29 5.26 -1.59
N LEU A 182 11.86 6.31 -0.98
CA LEU A 182 11.93 6.44 0.47
C LEU A 182 10.54 6.53 1.12
N GLY A 183 9.60 7.25 0.49
CA GLY A 183 8.20 7.32 0.94
C GLY A 183 7.50 5.97 0.88
N LEU A 184 7.73 5.18 -0.19
CA LEU A 184 7.26 3.79 -0.27
C LEU A 184 7.86 2.94 0.86
N LEU A 185 9.18 3.03 1.09
CA LEU A 185 9.85 2.29 2.16
C LEU A 185 9.29 2.64 3.54
N ILE A 186 9.08 3.94 3.82
CA ILE A 186 8.48 4.39 5.07
C ILE A 186 7.09 3.78 5.24
N TYR A 187 6.23 3.86 4.22
CA TYR A 187 4.89 3.28 4.29
C TYR A 187 4.90 1.76 4.52
N VAL A 188 5.77 1.04 3.80
CA VAL A 188 5.96 -0.41 3.92
C VAL A 188 6.45 -0.75 5.32
N PHE A 189 7.44 -0.03 5.83
CA PHE A 189 8.00 -0.22 7.17
C PHE A 189 6.94 0.01 8.25
N LEU A 190 6.27 1.16 8.23
CA LEU A 190 5.21 1.51 9.19
C LEU A 190 4.04 0.53 9.18
N THR A 191 3.80 -0.16 8.06
CA THR A 191 2.76 -1.19 8.05
C THR A 191 3.30 -2.56 8.49
N PHE A 192 4.28 -3.10 7.75
CA PHE A 192 4.65 -4.52 7.87
C PHE A 192 5.53 -4.79 9.07
N GLU A 193 6.44 -3.90 9.44
CA GLU A 193 7.24 -4.08 10.66
C GLU A 193 6.38 -3.89 11.90
N THR A 194 5.43 -2.97 11.89
CA THR A 194 4.47 -2.87 12.98
C THR A 194 3.64 -4.14 13.10
N LEU A 195 3.11 -4.68 12.01
CA LEU A 195 2.45 -5.99 12.04
C LEU A 195 3.35 -7.09 12.62
N HIS A 196 4.63 -7.10 12.23
CA HIS A 196 5.62 -8.07 12.71
C HIS A 196 5.85 -7.99 14.22
N ILE A 197 6.13 -6.79 14.73
CA ILE A 197 6.39 -6.52 16.15
C ILE A 197 5.22 -6.98 17.02
N PHE A 198 3.99 -6.79 16.53
CA PHE A 198 2.77 -7.13 17.26
C PHE A 198 2.25 -8.56 17.00
N GLY A 199 3.07 -9.44 16.40
CA GLY A 199 2.82 -10.89 16.40
C GLY A 199 2.35 -11.49 15.08
N ALA A 200 2.28 -10.71 13.99
CA ALA A 200 2.12 -11.27 12.66
C ALA A 200 3.35 -12.08 12.26
N ARG A 201 3.14 -13.34 11.85
CA ARG A 201 4.25 -14.22 11.47
C ARG A 201 4.61 -14.04 10.01
N TYR A 202 5.92 -13.97 9.75
CA TYR A 202 6.51 -14.03 8.41
C TYR A 202 7.46 -15.22 8.35
N ILE A 203 7.11 -16.25 7.59
CA ILE A 203 8.03 -17.36 7.33
C ILE A 203 8.45 -17.27 5.87
N SER A 204 9.76 -17.15 5.63
CA SER A 204 10.32 -17.32 4.30
C SER A 204 10.41 -18.82 4.00
N VAL A 205 9.62 -19.31 3.05
CA VAL A 205 9.73 -20.71 2.60
C VAL A 205 10.36 -20.73 1.21
N ARG A 206 11.36 -21.60 1.05
CA ARG A 206 11.99 -21.89 -0.24
C ARG A 206 11.10 -22.85 -1.00
N GLY A 207 10.54 -22.38 -2.12
CA GLY A 207 9.82 -23.19 -3.11
C GLY A 207 10.73 -23.64 -4.25
#